data_AF-A0A2W5PVX7-F1
#
_entry.id   AF-A0A2W5PVX7-F1
#
_cell.length_a   1.000
_cell.length_b   1.000
_cell.length_c   1.000
_cell.angle_alpha   90.00
_cell.angle_beta   90.00
_cell.angle_gamma   90.00
#
_symmetry.space_group_name_H-M   'P 1'
#
loop_
_entity.id
_entity.type
_entity.pdbx_description
1 polymer ?
#
loop_
_entity_poly.entity_id
_entity_poly.type
_entity_poly.pdbx_seq_one_letter_code
_entity_poly.pdbx_strand_id
1 'polypeptide(L)'
;MSKESRFIGYLVLGFGVIAIVAVLLLVFGGEKVETAQMPQEATSDQSLKVKPEDLKKQMTNPVRVVKPAVQDTLYFKRDPDLDVGDMEGDWQGQIGSYTAILQIRKNIYQIILASPDPNAKRLYSSGTFSIAEDMAVLSPRNDWPTPVTKAGSNIQYQKITVSPFPMLIKFENGSMLWQNPPQSEKRVIAPRTSPIFMSEPVRYVAWKKL
;
A
#
# COMPACT_ATOMS: atom_id res chain seq x y z
N MET A 1 5.26 -38.22 -2.12
CA MET A 1 4.86 -36.98 -1.43
C MET A 1 3.58 -36.48 -2.08
N SER A 2 2.45 -36.56 -1.38
CA SER A 2 1.10 -36.39 -1.94
C SER A 2 0.81 -34.92 -2.32
N LYS A 3 0.08 -34.72 -3.43
CA LYS A 3 -0.33 -33.43 -3.98
C LYS A 3 -1.37 -32.70 -3.11
N GLU A 4 -1.85 -33.30 -2.03
CA GLU A 4 -2.94 -32.78 -1.21
C GLU A 4 -2.49 -31.68 -0.23
N SER A 5 -1.21 -31.64 0.17
CA SER A 5 -0.73 -30.62 1.12
C SER A 5 -0.69 -29.21 0.53
N ARG A 6 -0.52 -29.09 -0.80
CA ARG A 6 -0.50 -27.79 -1.48
C ARG A 6 -1.88 -27.14 -1.49
N PHE A 7 -2.93 -27.93 -1.70
CA PHE A 7 -4.31 -27.45 -1.81
C PHE A 7 -4.85 -26.86 -0.49
N ILE A 8 -4.46 -27.46 0.64
CA ILE A 8 -4.91 -27.03 1.97
C ILE A 8 -4.29 -25.66 2.34
N GLY A 9 -3.07 -25.36 1.89
CA GLY A 9 -2.45 -24.04 2.06
C GLY A 9 -3.23 -22.91 1.38
N TYR A 10 -3.74 -23.15 0.16
CA TYR A 10 -4.54 -22.18 -0.58
C TYR A 10 -5.91 -21.89 0.08
N LEU A 11 -6.56 -22.93 0.62
CA LEU A 11 -7.88 -22.80 1.27
C LEU A 11 -7.81 -22.07 2.62
N VAL A 12 -6.72 -22.22 3.37
CA VAL A 12 -6.52 -21.53 4.66
C VAL A 12 -6.09 -20.07 4.46
N LEU A 13 -5.42 -19.74 3.36
CA LEU A 13 -5.06 -18.35 3.01
C LEU A 13 -6.24 -17.57 2.40
N GLY A 14 -7.08 -18.18 1.56
CA GLY A 14 -8.18 -17.50 0.87
C GLY A 14 -9.40 -17.18 1.75
N PHE A 15 -9.78 -18.05 2.68
CA PHE A 15 -11.00 -17.84 3.49
C PHE A 15 -10.79 -17.03 4.78
N GLY A 16 -9.55 -16.72 5.15
CA GLY A 16 -9.23 -16.00 6.38
C GLY A 16 -9.49 -14.49 6.33
N VAL A 17 -9.80 -13.94 5.15
CA VAL A 17 -9.61 -12.49 4.89
C VAL A 17 -10.87 -11.76 4.39
N ILE A 18 -12.05 -12.28 4.73
CA ILE A 18 -13.35 -11.71 4.31
C ILE A 18 -13.95 -10.73 5.36
N ALA A 19 -13.49 -10.72 6.61
CA ALA A 19 -14.19 -10.00 7.69
C ALA A 19 -13.81 -8.52 7.91
N ILE A 20 -12.72 -7.99 7.31
CA ILE A 20 -12.19 -6.67 7.71
C ILE A 20 -12.83 -5.50 6.93
N VAL A 21 -13.22 -5.69 5.68
CA VAL A 21 -13.79 -4.60 4.87
C VAL A 21 -15.23 -4.27 5.28
N ALA A 22 -16.01 -5.27 5.72
CA ALA A 22 -17.39 -5.05 6.15
C ALA A 22 -17.50 -4.23 7.45
N VAL A 23 -16.59 -4.42 8.42
CA VAL A 23 -16.61 -3.66 9.68
C VAL A 23 -16.13 -2.22 9.47
N LEU A 24 -15.16 -1.98 8.57
CA LEU A 24 -14.71 -0.63 8.25
C LEU A 24 -15.75 0.15 7.42
N LEU A 25 -16.53 -0.49 6.55
CA LEU A 25 -17.63 0.18 5.85
C LEU A 25 -18.80 0.56 6.76
N LEU A 26 -19.01 -0.16 7.86
CA LEU A 26 -20.07 0.16 8.84
C LEU A 26 -19.69 1.30 9.78
N VAL A 27 -18.41 1.47 10.14
CA VAL A 27 -17.96 2.58 11.01
C VAL A 27 -17.93 3.92 10.27
N PHE A 28 -17.74 3.91 8.94
CA PHE A 28 -17.64 5.14 8.13
C PHE A 28 -18.84 5.38 7.19
N GLY A 29 -19.87 4.53 7.23
CA GLY A 29 -21.03 4.58 6.34
C GLY A 29 -22.29 5.26 6.92
N GLY A 30 -22.22 5.91 8.08
CA GLY A 30 -23.37 6.57 8.71
C GLY A 30 -23.36 8.11 8.58
N GLU A 31 -24.10 8.65 7.61
CA GLU A 31 -24.74 9.99 7.69
C GLU A 31 -25.77 9.98 8.84
N LYS A 32 -26.12 11.01 9.62
CA LYS A 32 -25.88 12.46 9.79
C LYS A 32 -26.43 12.80 11.19
N VAL A 33 -25.90 13.79 11.92
CA VAL A 33 -26.70 14.78 12.68
C VAL A 33 -25.92 16.09 12.78
N GLU A 34 -26.50 17.15 12.21
CA GLU A 34 -26.13 18.56 12.42
C GLU A 34 -26.41 18.96 13.87
N THR A 35 -25.49 19.68 14.52
CA THR A 35 -25.88 20.86 15.33
C THR A 35 -24.69 21.84 15.41
N ALA A 36 -24.95 23.08 15.01
CA ALA A 36 -24.05 24.20 15.08
C ALA A 36 -23.94 24.77 16.51
N GLN A 37 -22.78 25.33 16.88
CA GLN A 37 -22.58 26.64 17.55
C GLN A 37 -21.13 26.81 18.05
N MET A 38 -20.44 27.84 17.54
CA MET A 38 -19.33 28.58 18.19
C MET A 38 -19.93 29.73 19.05
N PRO A 39 -19.19 30.58 19.83
CA PRO A 39 -17.73 30.72 20.06
C PRO A 39 -17.29 31.00 21.55
N GLN A 40 -15.99 31.36 21.72
CA GLN A 40 -15.36 32.21 22.78
C GLN A 40 -15.04 31.59 24.17
N GLU A 41 -13.93 31.86 24.87
CA GLU A 41 -12.73 32.71 24.72
C GLU A 41 -11.71 32.32 25.84
N ALA A 42 -10.41 32.66 25.68
CA ALA A 42 -9.42 33.07 26.72
C ALA A 42 -7.96 32.62 26.46
N THR A 43 -7.28 33.42 25.65
CA THR A 43 -5.94 34.05 25.81
C THR A 43 -4.90 33.48 26.80
N SER A 44 -3.67 33.24 26.32
CA SER A 44 -2.48 34.06 26.70
C SER A 44 -1.25 33.77 25.83
N ASP A 45 -0.62 34.88 25.43
CA ASP A 45 0.56 35.05 24.57
C ASP A 45 1.82 34.33 25.03
N GLN A 46 2.64 33.90 24.05
CA GLN A 46 4.04 34.31 24.00
C GLN A 46 4.56 34.41 22.57
N SER A 47 5.09 35.59 22.30
CA SER A 47 5.54 36.18 21.04
C SER A 47 6.70 35.47 20.36
N LEU A 48 6.62 35.31 19.03
CA LEU A 48 7.77 35.48 18.13
C LEU A 48 7.31 36.24 16.88
N LYS A 49 7.73 37.50 16.80
CA LYS A 49 7.60 38.39 15.63
C LYS A 49 8.24 37.73 14.41
N VAL A 50 7.45 37.39 13.40
CA VAL A 50 7.93 37.18 12.02
C VAL A 50 7.29 38.23 11.14
N LYS A 51 8.12 39.00 10.42
CA LYS A 51 7.67 40.11 9.57
C LYS A 51 6.80 39.57 8.40
N PRO A 52 5.67 40.22 8.05
CA PRO A 52 4.76 39.74 7.00
C PRO A 52 5.31 39.79 5.55
N GLU A 53 6.50 40.35 5.34
CA GLU A 53 7.07 40.54 4.00
C GLU A 53 7.88 39.32 3.50
N ASP A 54 8.26 38.40 4.39
CA ASP A 54 9.01 37.18 4.02
C ASP A 54 8.09 36.01 3.60
N LEU A 55 6.77 36.10 3.87
CA LEU A 55 5.78 35.07 3.52
C LEU A 55 5.27 35.17 2.07
N LYS A 56 5.55 36.28 1.37
CA LYS A 56 5.07 36.49 -0.01
C LYS A 56 6.01 36.01 -1.12
N LYS A 57 7.19 35.45 -0.80
CA LYS A 57 8.15 34.94 -1.80
C LYS A 57 8.20 33.41 -1.94
N GLN A 58 7.38 32.65 -1.21
CA GLN A 58 7.37 31.18 -1.30
C GLN A 58 6.12 30.55 -1.91
N MET A 59 5.17 31.34 -2.40
CA MET A 59 3.95 30.83 -3.04
C MET A 59 3.85 31.28 -4.48
N THR A 60 4.75 30.76 -5.33
CA THR A 60 4.56 30.66 -6.80
C THR A 60 5.66 29.78 -7.41
N ASN A 61 5.86 28.60 -6.84
CA ASN A 61 6.44 27.54 -7.67
C ASN A 61 5.26 26.89 -8.39
N PRO A 62 5.10 27.06 -9.72
CA PRO A 62 4.15 26.25 -10.45
C PRO A 62 4.50 24.79 -10.16
N VAL A 63 3.48 23.98 -9.85
CA VAL A 63 3.59 22.53 -9.78
C VAL A 63 4.33 22.11 -11.05
N ARG A 64 5.62 21.80 -10.92
CA ARG A 64 6.41 21.33 -12.05
C ARG A 64 5.76 20.01 -12.42
N VAL A 65 5.09 19.99 -13.56
CA VAL A 65 4.77 18.76 -14.27
C VAL A 65 6.11 18.15 -14.66
N VAL A 66 6.70 17.40 -13.72
CA VAL A 66 7.94 16.68 -13.96
C VAL A 66 7.52 15.50 -14.82
N LYS A 67 7.67 15.65 -16.15
CA LYS A 67 7.59 14.53 -17.08
C LYS A 67 8.44 13.36 -16.53
N PRO A 68 7.97 12.11 -16.63
CA PRO A 68 8.70 10.96 -16.14
C PRO A 68 10.15 11.00 -16.62
N ALA A 69 11.09 10.83 -15.69
CA ALA A 69 12.50 10.65 -16.04
C ALA A 69 12.63 9.47 -17.01
N VAL A 70 13.54 9.63 -17.97
CA VAL A 70 13.94 8.67 -19.03
C VAL A 70 13.86 7.21 -18.55
N GLN A 71 13.44 6.30 -19.44
CA GLN A 71 13.28 4.84 -19.23
C GLN A 71 14.60 4.13 -18.86
N ASP A 72 15.27 4.56 -17.79
CA ASP A 72 16.48 3.93 -17.30
C ASP A 72 16.10 2.62 -16.60
N THR A 73 16.33 1.51 -17.31
CA THR A 73 16.23 0.12 -16.81
C THR A 73 14.92 -0.24 -16.10
N LEU A 74 13.78 0.02 -16.74
CA LEU A 74 12.51 -0.53 -16.29
C LEU A 74 12.27 -1.92 -16.89
N TYR A 75 11.79 -2.88 -16.11
CA TYR A 75 11.42 -4.21 -16.61
C TYR A 75 10.16 -4.16 -17.47
N PHE A 76 9.28 -3.21 -17.20
CA PHE A 76 8.15 -2.88 -18.05
C PHE A 76 8.01 -1.36 -18.23
N LYS A 77 7.44 -0.97 -19.37
CA LYS A 77 7.11 0.43 -19.67
C LYS A 77 6.03 0.94 -18.72
N ARG A 78 6.15 2.20 -18.34
CA ARG A 78 5.15 2.94 -17.56
C ARG A 78 3.80 2.90 -18.27
N ASP A 79 2.74 2.83 -17.47
CA ASP A 79 1.36 2.81 -17.93
C ASP A 79 0.68 4.12 -17.54
N PRO A 80 0.55 5.09 -18.46
CA PRO A 80 -0.04 6.40 -18.16
C PRO A 80 -1.56 6.33 -17.97
N ASP A 81 -2.20 5.26 -18.44
CA ASP A 81 -3.65 5.07 -18.42
C ASP A 81 -4.09 4.18 -17.24
N LEU A 82 -3.25 4.10 -16.19
CA LEU A 82 -3.51 3.31 -14.99
C LEU A 82 -4.78 3.79 -14.26
N ASP A 83 -5.80 2.94 -14.22
CA ASP A 83 -6.99 3.16 -13.40
C ASP A 83 -6.87 2.43 -12.05
N VAL A 84 -7.28 3.13 -10.98
CA VAL A 84 -7.43 2.57 -9.63
C VAL A 84 -8.42 1.40 -9.63
N GLY A 85 -9.49 1.51 -10.41
CA GLY A 85 -10.54 0.49 -10.49
C GLY A 85 -10.01 -0.88 -10.90
N ASP A 86 -9.02 -0.92 -11.80
CA ASP A 86 -8.41 -2.16 -12.29
C ASP A 86 -7.59 -2.88 -11.22
N MET A 87 -7.07 -2.13 -10.24
CA MET A 87 -6.29 -2.68 -9.12
C MET A 87 -7.17 -3.33 -8.06
N GLU A 88 -8.48 -3.01 -8.01
CA GLU A 88 -9.37 -3.58 -7.00
C GLU A 88 -9.54 -5.10 -7.18
N GLY A 89 -9.44 -5.81 -6.06
CA GLY A 89 -9.58 -7.25 -6.02
C GLY A 89 -8.60 -7.93 -5.07
N ASP A 90 -8.69 -9.26 -5.07
CA ASP A 90 -7.74 -10.12 -4.38
C ASP A 90 -6.76 -10.68 -5.40
N TRP A 91 -5.49 -10.67 -5.01
CA TRP A 91 -4.38 -10.96 -5.88
C TRP A 91 -3.40 -11.89 -5.17
N GLN A 92 -2.81 -12.79 -5.94
CA GLN A 92 -1.77 -13.69 -5.49
C GLN A 92 -0.49 -13.47 -6.30
N GLY A 93 0.65 -13.44 -5.61
CA GLY A 93 1.95 -13.32 -6.24
C GLY A 93 3.00 -14.16 -5.52
N GLN A 94 4.22 -14.13 -6.07
CA GLN A 94 5.39 -14.73 -5.46
C GLN A 94 6.50 -13.70 -5.37
N ILE A 95 7.12 -13.59 -4.19
CA ILE A 95 8.20 -12.65 -3.91
C ILE A 95 9.37 -13.43 -3.31
N GLY A 96 10.37 -13.74 -4.13
CA GLY A 96 11.42 -14.69 -3.75
C GLY A 96 10.82 -16.04 -3.36
N SER A 97 11.14 -16.53 -2.16
CA SER A 97 10.54 -17.76 -1.62
C SER A 97 9.12 -17.60 -1.07
N TYR A 98 8.64 -16.36 -0.89
CA TYR A 98 7.38 -16.11 -0.20
C TYR A 98 6.18 -16.18 -1.15
N THR A 99 5.09 -16.76 -0.66
CA THR A 99 3.77 -16.61 -1.28
C THR A 99 3.14 -15.33 -0.75
N ALA A 100 2.69 -14.45 -1.63
CA ALA A 100 2.10 -13.17 -1.27
C ALA A 100 0.62 -13.13 -1.65
N ILE A 101 -0.21 -12.61 -0.75
CA ILE A 101 -1.59 -12.24 -1.02
C ILE A 101 -1.70 -10.72 -0.87
N LEU A 102 -2.28 -10.08 -1.86
CA LEU A 102 -2.57 -8.65 -1.89
C LEU A 102 -4.07 -8.48 -2.04
N GLN A 103 -4.64 -7.60 -1.23
CA GLN A 103 -6.04 -7.22 -1.32
C GLN A 103 -6.11 -5.72 -1.45
N ILE A 104 -6.88 -5.26 -2.43
CA ILE A 104 -7.13 -3.85 -2.69
C ILE A 104 -8.64 -3.65 -2.73
N ARG A 105 -9.15 -2.70 -1.96
CA ARG A 105 -10.55 -2.28 -1.97
C ARG A 105 -10.61 -0.77 -1.73
N LYS A 106 -11.26 -0.03 -2.64
CA LYS A 106 -11.31 1.43 -2.62
C LYS A 106 -9.90 2.01 -2.57
N ASN A 107 -9.52 2.60 -1.43
CA ASN A 107 -8.20 3.20 -1.20
C ASN A 107 -7.41 2.46 -0.11
N ILE A 108 -7.80 1.22 0.21
CA ILE A 108 -7.21 0.41 1.27
C ILE A 108 -6.48 -0.78 0.64
N TYR A 109 -5.30 -1.06 1.16
CA TYR A 109 -4.56 -2.26 0.80
C TYR A 109 -4.23 -3.10 2.04
N GLN A 110 -4.11 -4.41 1.82
CA GLN A 110 -3.50 -5.34 2.75
C GLN A 110 -2.63 -6.33 1.98
N ILE A 111 -1.39 -6.51 2.40
CA ILE A 111 -0.45 -7.50 1.87
C ILE A 111 -0.07 -8.45 3.00
N ILE A 112 -0.10 -9.75 2.73
CA ILE A 112 0.40 -10.80 3.62
C ILE A 112 1.39 -11.66 2.84
N LEU A 113 2.57 -11.88 3.40
CA LEU A 113 3.59 -12.78 2.87
C LEU A 113 3.77 -13.96 3.81
N ALA A 114 3.67 -15.17 3.25
CA ALA A 114 3.91 -16.41 3.94
C ALA A 114 5.23 -17.01 3.45
N SER A 115 6.13 -17.27 4.41
CA SER A 115 7.32 -18.08 4.19
C SER A 115 6.92 -19.54 3.90
N PRO A 116 7.73 -20.30 3.14
CA PRO A 116 7.54 -21.74 3.03
C PRO A 116 7.74 -22.48 4.36
N ASP A 117 8.44 -21.89 5.34
CA ASP A 117 8.54 -22.42 6.70
C ASP A 117 7.22 -22.19 7.46
N PRO A 118 6.49 -23.25 7.87
CA PRO A 118 5.22 -23.11 8.57
C PRO A 118 5.35 -22.50 9.97
N ASN A 119 6.56 -22.50 10.57
CA ASN A 119 6.80 -21.93 11.89
C ASN A 119 7.20 -20.45 11.83
N ALA A 120 7.54 -19.94 10.65
CA ALA A 120 7.91 -18.54 10.47
C ALA A 120 6.69 -17.63 10.66
N LYS A 121 6.92 -16.45 11.25
CA LYS A 121 5.90 -15.41 11.33
C LYS A 121 5.49 -14.99 9.92
N ARG A 122 4.20 -14.73 9.73
CA ARG A 122 3.73 -14.11 8.49
C ARG A 122 4.09 -12.64 8.49
N LEU A 123 4.57 -12.15 7.37
CA LEU A 123 4.86 -10.73 7.22
C LEU A 123 3.62 -10.03 6.68
N TYR A 124 3.36 -8.81 7.12
CA TYR A 124 2.21 -8.05 6.62
C TYR A 124 2.48 -6.56 6.48
N SER A 125 1.70 -5.91 5.61
CA SER A 125 1.54 -4.46 5.58
C SER A 125 0.10 -4.13 5.23
N SER A 126 -0.51 -3.22 5.98
CA SER A 126 -1.86 -2.72 5.73
C SER A 126 -1.88 -1.21 5.89
N GLY A 127 -2.74 -0.56 5.12
CA GLY A 127 -2.91 0.88 5.17
C GLY A 127 -3.66 1.40 3.97
N THR A 128 -3.39 2.65 3.60
CA THR A 128 -4.01 3.28 2.44
C THR A 128 -3.10 3.21 1.22
N PHE A 129 -3.67 3.26 0.03
CA PHE A 129 -2.92 3.50 -1.19
C PHE A 129 -3.50 4.70 -1.93
N SER A 130 -2.65 5.37 -2.70
CA SER A 130 -3.02 6.43 -3.62
C SER A 130 -2.30 6.22 -4.94
N ILE A 131 -2.83 6.80 -6.01
CA ILE A 131 -2.18 6.82 -7.33
C ILE A 131 -1.60 8.20 -7.57
N ALA A 132 -0.36 8.23 -8.05
CA ALA A 132 0.32 9.41 -8.55
C ALA A 132 0.73 9.13 -10.00
N GLU A 133 -0.17 9.48 -10.93
CA GLU A 133 -0.07 9.17 -12.37
C GLU A 133 0.07 7.64 -12.60
N ASP A 134 1.27 7.15 -12.89
CA ASP A 134 1.59 5.77 -13.23
C ASP A 134 2.12 4.93 -12.05
N MET A 135 2.07 5.48 -10.83
CA MET A 135 2.60 4.86 -9.62
C MET A 135 1.55 4.71 -8.53
N ALA A 136 1.54 3.56 -7.88
CA ALA A 136 0.85 3.37 -6.62
C ALA A 136 1.78 3.68 -5.44
N VAL A 137 1.32 4.53 -4.51
CA VAL A 137 2.03 4.83 -3.26
C VAL A 137 1.30 4.13 -2.12
N LEU A 138 1.91 3.08 -1.57
CA LEU A 138 1.37 2.34 -0.45
C LEU A 138 1.85 2.98 0.85
N SER A 139 0.91 3.37 1.71
CA SER A 139 1.16 4.08 2.97
C SER A 139 0.73 3.22 4.17
N PRO A 140 1.64 2.46 4.80
CA PRO A 140 1.32 1.63 5.96
C PRO A 140 0.74 2.44 7.12
N ARG A 141 -0.29 1.91 7.79
CA ARG A 141 -0.91 2.51 8.99
C ARG A 141 -0.54 1.72 10.25
N ASN A 142 0.10 2.37 11.22
CA ASN A 142 0.57 1.71 12.45
C ASN A 142 -0.53 1.59 13.52
N ASP A 143 -1.52 2.45 13.43
CA ASP A 143 -2.71 2.50 14.27
C ASP A 143 -3.76 1.45 13.90
N TRP A 144 -3.57 0.74 12.78
CA TRP A 144 -4.50 -0.29 12.34
C TRP A 144 -4.16 -1.65 12.97
N PRO A 145 -5.19 -2.47 13.27
CA PRO A 145 -4.98 -3.77 13.87
C PRO A 145 -4.17 -4.70 12.95
N THR A 146 -3.43 -5.62 13.57
CA THR A 146 -2.85 -6.77 12.86
C THR A 146 -3.94 -7.60 12.19
N PRO A 147 -3.67 -8.26 11.05
CA PRO A 147 -4.64 -9.14 10.39
C PRO A 147 -5.19 -10.19 11.36
N VAL A 148 -6.52 -10.36 11.33
CA VAL A 148 -7.21 -11.30 12.21
C VAL A 148 -6.98 -12.74 11.74
N THR A 149 -6.71 -13.65 12.67
CA THR A 149 -6.66 -15.09 12.40
C THR A 149 -8.03 -15.70 12.64
N LYS A 150 -8.41 -16.72 11.86
CA LYS A 150 -9.63 -17.49 12.18
C LYS A 150 -9.47 -18.11 13.57
N ALA A 151 -10.59 -18.18 14.29
CA ALA A 151 -10.66 -18.87 15.58
C ALA A 151 -10.02 -20.27 15.48
N GLY A 152 -9.09 -20.57 16.38
CA GLY A 152 -8.32 -21.83 16.38
C GLY A 152 -6.98 -21.80 15.65
N SER A 153 -6.61 -20.70 14.98
CA SER A 153 -5.28 -20.56 14.35
C SER A 153 -4.41 -19.52 15.06
N ASN A 154 -3.26 -19.95 15.59
CA ASN A 154 -2.27 -19.06 16.19
C ASN A 154 -1.23 -18.65 15.13
N ILE A 155 -1.60 -17.70 14.26
CA ILE A 155 -0.68 -17.16 13.26
C ILE A 155 -0.07 -15.89 13.82
N GLN A 156 1.26 -15.89 13.99
CA GLN A 156 1.99 -14.70 14.39
C GLN A 156 2.28 -13.82 13.19
N TYR A 157 2.05 -12.52 13.33
CA TYR A 157 2.31 -11.53 12.29
C TYR A 157 3.45 -10.60 12.68
N GLN A 158 4.20 -10.15 11.68
CA GLN A 158 5.22 -9.11 11.81
C GLN A 158 5.09 -8.10 10.67
N LYS A 159 5.18 -6.81 11.00
CA LYS A 159 5.01 -5.75 10.01
C LYS A 159 6.25 -5.63 9.12
N ILE A 160 6.05 -5.48 7.81
CA ILE A 160 7.12 -5.34 6.81
C ILE A 160 7.80 -3.97 6.94
N THR A 161 7.00 -2.91 7.00
CA THR A 161 7.48 -1.53 7.01
C THR A 161 6.45 -0.60 7.63
N VAL A 162 6.93 0.52 8.15
CA VAL A 162 6.11 1.65 8.61
C VAL A 162 6.19 2.84 7.65
N SER A 163 7.12 2.81 6.70
CA SER A 163 7.36 3.86 5.73
C SER A 163 6.55 3.63 4.46
N PRO A 164 6.01 4.70 3.83
CA PRO A 164 5.41 4.59 2.51
C PRO A 164 6.39 4.04 1.48
N PHE A 165 5.89 3.27 0.53
CA PHE A 165 6.69 2.73 -0.56
C PHE A 165 5.95 2.86 -1.90
N PRO A 166 6.55 3.53 -2.90
CA PRO A 166 5.99 3.64 -4.23
C PRO A 166 6.30 2.41 -5.08
N MET A 167 5.36 2.04 -5.96
CA MET A 167 5.48 0.96 -6.93
C MET A 167 5.00 1.45 -8.31
N LEU A 168 5.77 1.18 -9.36
CA LEU A 168 5.25 1.29 -10.73
C LEU A 168 4.34 0.10 -10.99
N ILE A 169 3.24 0.37 -11.70
CA ILE A 169 2.19 -0.61 -11.99
C ILE A 169 2.00 -0.72 -13.50
N LYS A 170 1.74 -1.94 -13.98
CA LYS A 170 1.28 -2.19 -15.35
C LYS A 170 0.37 -3.40 -15.36
N PHE A 171 -0.70 -3.34 -16.15
CA PHE A 171 -1.52 -4.52 -16.44
C PHE A 171 -1.06 -5.18 -17.73
N GLU A 172 -0.74 -6.47 -17.67
CA GLU A 172 -0.29 -7.24 -18.84
C GLU A 172 -0.70 -8.70 -18.72
N ASN A 173 -1.32 -9.24 -19.78
CA ASN A 173 -1.74 -10.64 -19.86
C ASN A 173 -2.54 -11.11 -18.63
N GLY A 174 -3.53 -10.30 -18.20
CA GLY A 174 -4.37 -10.60 -17.04
C GLY A 174 -3.63 -10.59 -15.69
N SER A 175 -2.45 -9.98 -15.64
CA SER A 175 -1.63 -9.85 -14.43
C SER A 175 -1.39 -8.38 -14.13
N MET A 176 -1.32 -8.06 -12.85
CA MET A 176 -0.83 -6.77 -12.40
C MET A 176 0.66 -6.92 -12.08
N LEU A 177 1.52 -6.16 -12.74
CA LEU A 177 2.98 -6.19 -12.57
C LEU A 177 3.42 -5.02 -11.70
N TRP A 178 4.21 -5.29 -10.67
CA TRP A 178 4.74 -4.28 -9.76
C TRP A 178 6.27 -4.27 -9.81
N GLN A 179 6.89 -3.10 -9.98
CA GLN A 179 8.35 -2.95 -9.88
C GLN A 179 8.71 -1.69 -9.08
N ASN A 180 9.95 -1.62 -8.58
CA ASN A 180 10.45 -0.41 -7.95
C ASN A 180 10.51 0.73 -8.97
N PRO A 181 10.14 1.96 -8.60
CA PRO A 181 10.48 3.13 -9.40
C PRO A 181 12.01 3.25 -9.55
N PRO A 182 12.50 3.79 -10.68
CA PRO A 182 13.92 4.01 -10.87
C PRO A 182 14.42 5.06 -9.86
N GLN A 183 15.69 4.99 -9.47
CA GLN A 183 16.27 5.96 -8.50
C GLN A 183 16.30 7.41 -9.03
N SER A 184 16.13 7.59 -10.35
CA SER A 184 15.96 8.89 -10.99
C SER A 184 14.57 9.50 -10.80
N GLU A 185 13.60 8.75 -10.25
CA GLU A 185 12.25 9.24 -9.95
C GLU A 185 12.29 10.31 -8.85
N LYS A 186 11.75 11.49 -9.14
CA LYS A 186 11.77 12.66 -8.23
C LYS A 186 10.41 12.97 -7.62
N ARG A 187 9.33 12.40 -8.15
CA ARG A 187 7.96 12.62 -7.63
C ARG A 187 7.75 11.98 -6.27
N VAL A 188 8.49 10.92 -5.96
CA VAL A 188 8.38 10.14 -4.72
C VAL A 188 9.77 9.75 -4.21
N ILE A 189 9.93 9.62 -2.90
CA ILE A 189 11.14 9.05 -2.31
C ILE A 189 11.04 7.52 -2.48
N ALA A 190 11.66 7.00 -3.53
CA ALA A 190 11.72 5.57 -3.77
C ALA A 190 12.90 4.94 -3.00
N PRO A 191 12.66 3.97 -2.10
CA PRO A 191 13.75 3.24 -1.48
C PRO A 191 14.53 2.48 -2.57
N ARG A 192 15.83 2.22 -2.33
CA ARG A 192 16.68 1.47 -3.27
C ARG A 192 16.11 0.09 -3.58
N THR A 193 15.48 -0.52 -2.59
CA THR A 193 14.72 -1.76 -2.70
C THR A 193 13.41 -1.57 -1.95
N SER A 194 12.27 -1.83 -2.59
CA SER A 194 10.99 -1.78 -1.89
C SER A 194 10.98 -2.77 -0.71
N PRO A 195 10.44 -2.37 0.46
CA PRO A 195 10.37 -3.24 1.63
C PRO A 195 9.65 -4.56 1.35
N ILE A 196 8.71 -4.59 0.40
CA ILE A 196 8.00 -5.81 0.03
C ILE A 196 8.90 -6.86 -0.62
N PHE A 197 10.04 -6.47 -1.21
CA PHE A 197 10.99 -7.41 -1.82
C PHE A 197 11.92 -8.05 -0.80
N MET A 198 11.98 -7.55 0.45
CA MET A 198 12.74 -8.16 1.55
C MET A 198 14.21 -8.47 1.23
N SER A 199 14.84 -7.66 0.37
CA SER A 199 16.19 -7.87 -0.17
C SER A 199 16.35 -9.09 -1.10
N GLU A 200 15.26 -9.75 -1.47
CA GLU A 200 15.25 -10.77 -2.53
C GLU A 200 15.65 -10.14 -3.87
N PRO A 201 16.32 -10.88 -4.77
CA PRO A 201 16.72 -10.40 -6.10
C PRO A 201 15.53 -10.35 -7.07
N VAL A 202 14.40 -9.80 -6.62
CA VAL A 202 13.15 -9.69 -7.38
C VAL A 202 13.15 -8.39 -8.18
N ARG A 203 12.98 -8.56 -9.48
CA ARG A 203 12.98 -7.47 -10.47
C ARG A 203 11.64 -6.78 -10.55
N TYR A 204 10.58 -7.60 -10.58
CA TYR A 204 9.19 -7.20 -10.51
C TYR A 204 8.40 -8.36 -9.91
N VAL A 205 7.20 -8.06 -9.41
CA VAL A 205 6.24 -9.04 -8.90
C VAL A 205 5.09 -9.11 -9.86
N ALA A 206 4.72 -10.32 -10.27
CA ALA A 206 3.51 -10.57 -11.03
C ALA A 206 2.40 -11.02 -10.08
N TRP A 207 1.32 -10.24 -10.05
CA TRP A 207 0.12 -10.52 -9.29
C TRP A 207 -0.95 -11.10 -10.22
N LYS A 208 -1.49 -12.25 -9.85
CA LYS A 208 -2.61 -12.92 -10.53
C LYS A 208 -3.87 -12.71 -9.74
N LYS A 209 -4.95 -12.32 -10.42
CA LYS A 209 -6.26 -12.13 -9.78
C LYS A 209 -6.79 -13.48 -9.28
N LEU A 210 -7.34 -13.49 -8.07
CA LEU A 210 -7.98 -14.66 -7.44
C LEU A 210 -9.47 -14.76 -7.79
#